data_AF-A0A2D5MKT2-F1
#
_entry.id   AF-A0A2D5MKT2-F1
#
_cell.length_a   1.000
_cell.length_b   1.000
_cell.length_c   1.000
_cell.angle_alpha   90.00
_cell.angle_beta   90.00
_cell.angle_gamma   90.00
#
_symmetry.space_group_name_H-M   'P 1'
#
loop_
_entity.id
_entity.type
_entity.pdbx_description
1 polymer ?
#
loop_
_entity_poly.entity_id
_entity_poly.type
_entity_poly.pdbx_seq_one_letter_code
_entity_poly.pdbx_strand_id
1 'polypeptide(L)'
;MKGNVIVTRLYIVFAFCSLWTFSSNYYVKANETKSSETFWDHFKIHKFELEMSASEWESMEALNPNKGLAPHEKLRKPNGKLRQIHRDRFPWADGSISINGQPLKDIGVRYKGNASFNLMSGSLKRNMKIKLDCSIKDQNYYSIETLNLNSGGLDPSKLRDAFGYLLFRQAGVSAPRTTFAEMTLTIPGVYEKEHLGVYTIVEQVNKSYLKDHFGSKKGLLMKPEGIASMEYHGDDWRFYKHLYRPDSDASIEQSNRVIEFARIVNLNNKKKFHDSIESYLDIDGFLRFIAVNALIVNLDTMLAMPQNYYLHLRKDNNKFVFFPWDLDISFAGWPLGGKPEDQMNLSISHPHSSEEHNLIDRLLSIKSIKIRYDNIINQLVDGIFSKEKLTKNLEKMESTILAAREKDLAAIETRNESGYPAPFGYKPPSIREFIDKRLASIKRQLKGVETGYIYKHGRPGGRLGHLAQGGFGRGRLAMHMLIQGDINQDKWLSKTELLTMLSGWFDSIDSEKSGKLNKNAFINGLPEAFYPNGRKPLGIIPEPYVADGLFLLADLDKDGKATKQSLISSFDQLLADTERNNNGKLNERSLMIGLRSLINQSRTGSKNR
;
A
#
# COMPACT_ATOMS: atom_id res chain seq x y z
N MET A 1 64.84 -27.30 -44.57
CA MET A 1 63.37 -27.36 -44.75
C MET A 1 62.72 -27.26 -43.37
N LYS A 2 61.78 -26.30 -43.21
CA LYS A 2 60.63 -26.20 -42.30
C LYS A 2 60.76 -26.82 -40.89
N GLY A 3 60.54 -26.15 -39.76
CA GLY A 3 59.91 -24.85 -39.50
C GLY A 3 59.39 -24.83 -38.06
N ASN A 4 60.13 -24.12 -37.21
CA ASN A 4 59.85 -23.42 -35.96
C ASN A 4 58.95 -23.98 -34.83
N VAL A 5 59.66 -24.13 -33.71
CA VAL A 5 59.34 -24.24 -32.28
C VAL A 5 59.05 -22.84 -31.69
N ILE A 6 58.44 -22.78 -30.50
CA ILE A 6 58.74 -21.92 -29.30
C ILE A 6 57.46 -21.89 -28.44
N VAL A 7 57.35 -22.54 -27.27
CA VAL A 7 58.09 -22.51 -25.97
C VAL A 7 57.83 -21.25 -25.14
N THR A 8 57.19 -21.51 -24.00
CA THR A 8 56.85 -20.68 -22.84
C THR A 8 58.08 -20.13 -22.10
N ARG A 9 58.04 -18.88 -21.60
CA ARG A 9 58.31 -18.51 -20.18
C ARG A 9 58.34 -16.99 -19.89
N LEU A 10 57.65 -16.66 -18.81
CA LEU A 10 57.73 -15.58 -17.81
C LEU A 10 58.98 -14.68 -17.79
N TYR A 11 58.81 -13.36 -17.61
CA TYR A 11 59.72 -12.48 -16.85
C TYR A 11 59.01 -11.23 -16.27
N ILE A 12 59.37 -10.90 -15.03
CA ILE A 12 59.08 -9.69 -14.25
C ILE A 12 60.19 -8.66 -14.52
N VAL A 13 59.90 -7.37 -14.72
CA VAL A 13 60.87 -6.26 -14.50
C VAL A 13 60.19 -4.98 -14.00
N PHE A 14 60.91 -4.32 -13.10
CA PHE A 14 60.71 -3.10 -12.31
C PHE A 14 60.39 -1.80 -13.09
N ALA A 15 59.72 -0.87 -12.39
CA ALA A 15 59.50 0.53 -12.77
C ALA A 15 60.41 1.47 -11.94
N PHE A 16 60.98 2.50 -12.59
CA PHE A 16 61.59 3.66 -11.92
C PHE A 16 61.51 4.93 -12.79
N CYS A 17 61.25 6.07 -12.11
CA CYS A 17 61.38 7.49 -12.49
C CYS A 17 60.45 8.02 -13.62
N SER A 18 59.87 9.23 -13.56
CA SER A 18 60.37 10.49 -13.00
C SER A 18 59.23 11.51 -12.73
N LEU A 19 59.47 12.40 -11.77
CA LEU A 19 58.69 13.61 -11.44
C LEU A 19 58.94 14.72 -12.47
N TRP A 20 57.87 15.28 -13.05
CA TRP A 20 57.85 16.64 -13.61
C TRP A 20 56.51 17.31 -13.25
N THR A 21 56.58 18.45 -12.58
CA THR A 21 55.46 19.33 -12.26
C THR A 21 55.11 20.19 -13.47
N PHE A 22 53.85 20.15 -13.91
CA PHE A 22 53.24 21.20 -14.72
C PHE A 22 51.87 21.55 -14.12
N SER A 23 51.77 22.79 -13.65
CA SER A 23 50.52 23.46 -13.34
C SER A 23 49.80 23.83 -14.64
N SER A 24 48.64 23.24 -14.88
CA SER A 24 47.70 23.72 -15.91
C SER A 24 46.30 23.78 -15.32
N ASN A 25 45.74 24.99 -15.33
CA ASN A 25 44.33 25.28 -15.08
C ASN A 25 43.44 24.38 -15.94
N TYR A 26 42.85 23.34 -15.34
CA TYR A 26 41.79 22.58 -15.96
C TYR A 26 40.46 23.29 -15.73
N TYR A 27 40.00 23.98 -16.77
CA TYR A 27 38.57 24.23 -16.96
C TYR A 27 37.83 22.89 -16.85
N VAL A 28 36.99 22.75 -15.83
CA VAL A 28 36.06 21.63 -15.69
C VAL A 28 34.99 21.77 -16.76
N LYS A 29 35.19 21.11 -17.89
CA LYS A 29 34.11 20.62 -18.75
C LYS A 29 34.33 19.13 -18.97
N ALA A 30 33.69 18.33 -18.11
CA ALA A 30 33.40 16.93 -18.41
C ALA A 30 31.93 16.70 -18.05
N ASN A 31 31.14 16.34 -19.05
CA ASN A 31 29.74 15.98 -18.95
C ASN A 31 29.55 14.91 -17.86
N GLU A 32 28.99 15.28 -16.71
CA GLU A 32 28.24 14.30 -15.90
C GLU A 32 27.17 13.73 -16.84
N THR A 33 27.23 12.44 -17.08
CA THR A 33 26.22 11.72 -17.85
C THR A 33 24.89 11.84 -17.08
N LYS A 34 24.09 12.83 -17.49
CA LYS A 34 22.76 13.13 -16.98
C LYS A 34 21.87 11.88 -17.10
N SER A 35 21.82 11.09 -16.04
CA SER A 35 21.08 9.82 -15.98
C SER A 35 20.19 9.77 -14.74
N SER A 36 19.12 8.98 -14.80
CA SER A 36 18.22 8.74 -13.66
C SER A 36 18.99 8.30 -12.40
N GLU A 37 20.06 7.53 -12.56
CA GLU A 37 20.89 7.06 -11.44
C GLU A 37 21.52 8.21 -10.65
N THR A 38 21.95 9.29 -11.33
CA THR A 38 22.52 10.47 -10.64
C THR A 38 21.49 11.28 -9.87
N PHE A 39 20.21 11.19 -10.24
CA PHE A 39 19.12 11.81 -9.49
C PHE A 39 18.74 10.98 -8.26
N TRP A 40 18.71 9.65 -8.39
CA TRP A 40 18.34 8.74 -7.32
C TRP A 40 19.45 8.44 -6.29
N ASP A 41 20.48 9.28 -6.23
CA ASP A 41 21.49 9.21 -5.17
C ASP A 41 20.84 9.59 -3.83
N HIS A 42 20.70 8.59 -2.96
CA HIS A 42 20.08 8.73 -1.64
C HIS A 42 20.94 9.50 -0.63
N PHE A 43 22.13 9.97 -1.02
CA PHE A 43 22.96 10.89 -0.25
C PHE A 43 23.02 12.30 -0.84
N LYS A 44 22.11 12.61 -1.76
CA LYS A 44 21.98 13.93 -2.38
C LYS A 44 20.70 14.62 -1.96
N ILE A 45 20.75 15.95 -1.94
CA ILE A 45 19.59 16.82 -1.82
C ILE A 45 19.48 17.71 -3.05
N HIS A 46 18.27 17.82 -3.59
CA HIS A 46 17.95 18.64 -4.74
C HIS A 46 17.23 19.92 -4.32
N LYS A 47 17.35 20.98 -5.12
CA LYS A 47 16.57 22.21 -4.94
C LYS A 47 15.34 22.18 -5.84
N PHE A 48 14.17 22.24 -5.23
CA PHE A 48 12.88 22.22 -5.91
C PHE A 48 12.17 23.54 -5.68
N GLU A 49 11.83 24.25 -6.74
CA GLU A 49 11.09 25.51 -6.66
C GLU A 49 9.74 25.30 -7.36
N LEU A 50 8.68 25.12 -6.57
CA LEU A 50 7.33 24.89 -7.06
C LEU A 50 6.59 26.22 -7.18
N GLU A 51 6.00 26.49 -8.35
CA GLU A 51 5.19 27.67 -8.60
C GLU A 51 3.81 27.27 -9.12
N MET A 52 2.77 27.86 -8.54
CA MET A 52 1.38 27.67 -8.96
C MET A 52 0.61 29.00 -8.84
N SER A 53 -0.45 29.17 -9.63
CA SER A 53 -1.34 30.31 -9.42
C SER A 53 -2.18 30.11 -8.14
N ALA A 54 -2.72 31.20 -7.59
CA ALA A 54 -3.63 31.13 -6.44
C ALA A 54 -4.89 30.28 -6.73
N SER A 55 -5.42 30.34 -7.96
CA SER A 55 -6.58 29.55 -8.36
C SER A 55 -6.27 28.05 -8.47
N GLU A 56 -5.09 27.70 -8.98
CA GLU A 56 -4.65 26.30 -9.03
C GLU A 56 -4.41 25.76 -7.62
N TRP A 57 -3.81 26.56 -6.73
CA TRP A 57 -3.62 26.22 -5.32
C TRP A 57 -4.93 25.95 -4.58
N GLU A 58 -5.93 26.84 -4.71
CA GLU A 58 -7.25 26.63 -4.10
C GLU A 58 -7.93 25.37 -4.67
N SER A 59 -7.81 25.14 -5.98
CA SER A 59 -8.43 23.96 -6.62
C SER A 59 -7.84 22.62 -6.19
N MET A 60 -6.63 22.62 -5.60
CA MET A 60 -5.96 21.43 -5.09
C MET A 60 -6.47 21.01 -3.70
N GLU A 61 -7.31 21.82 -3.05
CA GLU A 61 -7.89 21.49 -1.75
C GLU A 61 -8.55 20.11 -1.75
N ALA A 62 -8.26 19.34 -0.71
CA ALA A 62 -8.79 17.99 -0.60
C ALA A 62 -10.30 18.03 -0.36
N LEU A 63 -11.03 17.33 -1.21
CA LEU A 63 -12.48 17.18 -1.07
C LEU A 63 -12.78 16.34 0.16
N ASN A 64 -13.89 16.65 0.83
CA ASN A 64 -14.38 15.81 1.91
C ASN A 64 -15.34 14.76 1.32
N PRO A 65 -14.93 13.48 1.22
CA PRO A 65 -15.80 12.43 0.66
C PRO A 65 -17.07 12.18 1.48
N ASN A 66 -17.18 12.75 2.69
CA ASN A 66 -18.36 12.65 3.55
C ASN A 66 -19.41 13.74 3.29
N LYS A 67 -19.09 14.82 2.57
CA LYS A 67 -19.97 15.99 2.38
C LYS A 67 -20.58 16.09 0.97
N GLY A 68 -20.55 15.01 0.19
CA GLY A 68 -20.96 15.02 -1.22
C GLY A 68 -19.86 15.58 -2.15
N LEU A 69 -20.12 15.58 -3.46
CA LEU A 69 -19.22 16.16 -4.45
C LEU A 69 -19.08 17.68 -4.20
N ALA A 70 -17.86 18.21 -4.28
CA ALA A 70 -17.68 19.66 -4.26
C ALA A 70 -18.41 20.33 -5.45
N PRO A 71 -18.82 21.60 -5.33
CA PRO A 71 -19.49 22.31 -6.42
C PRO A 71 -18.70 22.16 -7.72
N HIS A 72 -19.39 21.73 -8.77
CA HIS A 72 -18.82 21.37 -10.07
C HIS A 72 -18.00 22.51 -10.71
N GLU A 73 -18.23 23.75 -10.27
CA GLU A 73 -17.51 24.96 -10.68
C GLU A 73 -16.09 25.03 -10.12
N LYS A 74 -15.85 24.64 -8.85
CA LYS A 74 -14.50 24.64 -8.25
C LYS A 74 -13.54 23.64 -8.92
N LEU A 75 -14.10 22.61 -9.56
CA LEU A 75 -13.36 21.53 -10.21
C LEU A 75 -13.15 21.76 -11.70
N ARG A 76 -13.62 22.89 -12.26
CA ARG A 76 -13.34 23.26 -13.65
C ARG A 76 -12.03 24.02 -13.74
N LYS A 77 -11.24 23.67 -14.76
CA LYS A 77 -10.09 24.46 -15.20
C LYS A 77 -10.57 25.74 -15.90
N PRO A 78 -9.72 26.77 -16.03
CA PRO A 78 -10.05 27.98 -16.79
C PRO A 78 -10.51 27.71 -18.24
N ASN A 79 -10.03 26.62 -18.85
CA ASN A 79 -10.42 26.17 -20.19
C ASN A 79 -11.77 25.40 -20.23
N GLY A 80 -12.52 25.36 -19.13
CA GLY A 80 -13.82 24.70 -19.01
C GLY A 80 -13.78 23.19 -18.78
N LYS A 81 -12.62 22.53 -18.92
CA LYS A 81 -12.49 21.08 -18.67
C LYS A 81 -12.54 20.76 -17.18
N LEU A 82 -13.08 19.60 -16.83
CA LEU A 82 -13.03 19.09 -15.46
C LEU A 82 -11.62 18.61 -15.09
N ARG A 83 -11.23 18.88 -13.85
CA ARG A 83 -10.03 18.33 -13.24
C ARG A 83 -10.20 16.85 -12.99
N GLN A 84 -9.14 16.07 -13.25
CA GLN A 84 -9.08 14.70 -12.78
C GLN A 84 -8.97 14.70 -11.25
N ILE A 85 -9.70 13.80 -10.59
CA ILE A 85 -9.70 13.67 -9.13
C ILE A 85 -9.18 12.29 -8.76
N HIS A 86 -8.15 12.24 -7.93
CA HIS A 86 -7.61 10.98 -7.41
C HIS A 86 -8.41 10.53 -6.18
N ARG A 87 -8.94 9.30 -6.24
CA ARG A 87 -9.74 8.67 -5.17
C ARG A 87 -10.90 9.56 -4.68
N ASP A 88 -11.51 10.29 -5.61
CA ASP A 88 -12.63 11.21 -5.35
C ASP A 88 -12.34 12.27 -4.27
N ARG A 89 -11.05 12.52 -4.01
CA ARG A 89 -10.58 13.32 -2.88
C ARG A 89 -9.53 14.36 -3.25
N PHE A 90 -8.58 14.03 -4.11
CA PHE A 90 -7.43 14.90 -4.39
C PHE A 90 -7.45 15.34 -5.85
N PRO A 91 -7.97 16.54 -6.16
CA PRO A 91 -7.92 17.10 -7.50
C PRO A 91 -6.47 17.32 -7.95
N TRP A 92 -6.23 17.20 -9.26
CA TRP A 92 -4.99 17.65 -9.88
C TRP A 92 -5.08 19.14 -10.21
N ALA A 93 -4.04 19.88 -9.83
CA ALA A 93 -3.79 21.26 -10.18
C ALA A 93 -2.60 21.37 -11.13
N ASP A 94 -2.56 22.41 -11.93
CA ASP A 94 -1.48 22.72 -12.86
C ASP A 94 -0.46 23.65 -12.18
N GLY A 95 0.81 23.52 -12.54
CA GLY A 95 1.89 24.36 -12.02
C GLY A 95 3.16 24.27 -12.84
N SER A 96 4.24 24.82 -12.31
CA SER A 96 5.60 24.65 -12.83
C SER A 96 6.56 24.32 -11.71
N ILE A 97 7.65 23.62 -12.03
CA ILE A 97 8.70 23.32 -11.07
C ILE A 97 10.08 23.54 -11.68
N SER A 98 10.98 24.14 -10.93
CA SER A 98 12.42 24.15 -11.24
C SER A 98 13.11 23.07 -10.42
N ILE A 99 13.82 22.15 -11.09
CA ILE A 99 14.64 21.11 -10.43
C ILE A 99 16.11 21.42 -10.66
N ASN A 100 16.81 21.84 -9.61
CA ASN A 100 18.21 22.28 -9.67
C ASN A 100 18.44 23.35 -10.76
N GLY A 101 17.51 24.29 -10.89
CA GLY A 101 17.56 25.37 -11.89
C GLY A 101 17.05 25.00 -13.28
N GLN A 102 16.59 23.76 -13.52
CA GLN A 102 15.97 23.36 -14.79
C GLN A 102 14.45 23.47 -14.70
N PRO A 103 13.81 24.41 -15.44
CA PRO A 103 12.37 24.63 -15.36
C PRO A 103 11.59 23.57 -16.16
N LEU A 104 10.48 23.13 -15.58
CA LEU A 104 9.48 22.23 -16.17
C LEU A 104 8.11 22.86 -15.99
N LYS A 105 7.39 23.09 -17.10
CA LYS A 105 6.09 23.81 -17.10
C LYS A 105 4.93 22.84 -17.24
N ASP A 106 3.73 23.33 -16.96
CA ASP A 106 2.46 22.61 -17.13
C ASP A 106 2.46 21.21 -16.48
N ILE A 107 3.07 21.12 -15.30
CA ILE A 107 3.12 19.92 -14.49
C ILE A 107 1.81 19.75 -13.72
N GLY A 108 1.47 18.51 -13.36
CA GLY A 108 0.36 18.19 -12.48
C GLY A 108 0.83 18.07 -11.05
N VAL A 109 0.14 18.71 -10.11
CA VAL A 109 0.41 18.66 -8.68
C VAL A 109 -0.86 18.24 -7.96
N ARG A 110 -0.72 17.36 -6.96
CA ARG A 110 -1.80 17.06 -6.03
C ARG A 110 -1.26 16.64 -4.68
N TYR A 111 -2.08 16.80 -3.64
CA TYR A 111 -1.84 16.13 -2.38
C TYR A 111 -1.96 14.60 -2.50
N LYS A 112 -1.33 13.89 -1.55
CA LYS A 112 -1.43 12.44 -1.42
C LYS A 112 -1.47 11.99 0.05
N GLY A 113 -1.80 10.72 0.22
CA GLY A 113 -1.86 10.06 1.53
C GLY A 113 -3.31 9.88 1.99
N ASN A 114 -3.45 9.18 3.13
CA ASN A 114 -4.74 9.01 3.78
C ASN A 114 -4.66 9.54 5.21
N ALA A 115 -4.20 8.71 6.16
CA ALA A 115 -4.00 9.10 7.54
C ALA A 115 -3.02 10.28 7.65
N SER A 116 -1.86 10.21 6.98
CA SER A 116 -0.85 11.28 7.00
C SER A 116 -1.41 12.65 6.58
N PHE A 117 -2.26 12.70 5.54
CA PHE A 117 -2.83 13.96 5.07
C PHE A 117 -3.71 14.61 6.14
N ASN A 118 -4.54 13.80 6.80
CA ASN A 118 -5.41 14.27 7.87
C ASN A 118 -4.62 14.67 9.11
N LEU A 119 -3.67 13.83 9.53
CA LEU A 119 -2.86 14.05 10.73
C LEU A 119 -2.04 15.32 10.64
N MET A 120 -1.61 15.68 9.44
CA MET A 120 -0.82 16.88 9.25
C MET A 120 -1.66 18.16 9.21
N SER A 121 -3.00 18.11 9.30
CA SER A 121 -3.89 19.30 9.30
C SER A 121 -3.31 20.47 10.10
N GLY A 122 -3.35 21.70 9.55
CA GLY A 122 -2.72 22.87 10.21
C GLY A 122 -1.22 23.03 9.95
N SER A 123 -0.74 22.60 8.78
CA SER A 123 0.65 22.79 8.31
C SER A 123 0.60 23.04 6.80
N LEU A 124 1.43 23.95 6.30
CA LEU A 124 1.55 24.21 4.86
C LEU A 124 2.23 23.03 4.15
N LYS A 125 3.13 22.36 4.87
CA LYS A 125 3.85 21.18 4.41
C LYS A 125 2.93 19.97 4.35
N ARG A 126 2.82 19.35 3.18
CA ARG A 126 2.01 18.14 2.93
C ARG A 126 2.70 17.19 1.99
N ASN A 127 2.36 15.91 2.11
CA ASN A 127 2.71 14.91 1.11
C ASN A 127 2.09 15.28 -0.26
N MET A 128 2.89 15.28 -1.30
CA MET A 128 2.47 15.63 -2.66
C MET A 128 2.88 14.56 -3.67
N LYS A 129 2.18 14.53 -4.80
CA LYS A 129 2.61 13.86 -6.02
C LYS A 129 2.71 14.90 -7.12
N ILE A 130 3.82 14.87 -7.85
CA ILE A 130 4.04 15.69 -9.03
C ILE A 130 4.13 14.77 -10.25
N LYS A 131 3.37 15.09 -11.29
CA LYS A 131 3.44 14.45 -12.60
C LYS A 131 4.00 15.45 -13.61
N LEU A 132 5.19 15.20 -14.12
CA LEU A 132 5.91 16.10 -15.02
C LEU A 132 5.32 16.09 -16.44
N ASP A 133 4.76 14.96 -16.87
CA ASP A 133 4.10 14.76 -18.16
C ASP A 133 2.57 14.92 -18.07
N CYS A 134 2.06 15.77 -17.17
CA CYS A 134 0.62 15.91 -16.97
C CYS A 134 -0.07 16.56 -18.16
N SER A 135 0.47 17.68 -18.65
CA SER A 135 -0.07 18.42 -19.81
C SER A 135 0.86 18.35 -21.02
N ILE A 136 2.18 18.43 -20.81
CA ILE A 136 3.18 18.27 -21.88
C ILE A 136 3.58 16.80 -21.94
N LYS A 137 3.20 16.12 -23.04
CA LYS A 137 3.49 14.71 -23.24
C LYS A 137 5.01 14.46 -23.27
N ASP A 138 5.43 13.34 -22.67
CA ASP A 138 6.82 12.86 -22.63
C ASP A 138 7.82 13.79 -21.89
N GLN A 139 7.34 14.87 -21.25
CA GLN A 139 8.17 15.74 -20.40
C GLN A 139 8.66 14.96 -19.17
N ASN A 140 9.98 14.98 -18.94
CA ASN A 140 10.61 14.24 -17.86
C ASN A 140 11.87 14.95 -17.34
N TYR A 141 12.33 14.55 -16.16
CA TYR A 141 13.63 14.93 -15.60
C TYR A 141 14.52 13.69 -15.53
N TYR A 142 15.47 13.54 -16.46
CA TYR A 142 16.34 12.36 -16.57
C TYR A 142 15.55 11.04 -16.55
N SER A 143 14.56 10.92 -17.43
CA SER A 143 13.63 9.78 -17.56
C SER A 143 12.65 9.59 -16.40
N ILE A 144 12.54 10.56 -15.49
CA ILE A 144 11.58 10.56 -14.41
C ILE A 144 10.37 11.40 -14.80
N GLU A 145 9.19 10.79 -14.79
CA GLU A 145 7.91 11.44 -15.15
C GLU A 145 7.04 11.74 -13.93
N THR A 146 7.25 11.05 -12.81
CA THR A 146 6.43 11.17 -11.61
C THR A 146 7.28 11.13 -10.35
N LEU A 147 7.03 12.09 -9.45
CA LEU A 147 7.73 12.26 -8.19
C LEU A 147 6.74 12.10 -7.03
N ASN A 148 7.03 11.18 -6.10
CA ASN A 148 6.30 11.12 -4.83
C ASN A 148 7.09 11.89 -3.78
N LEU A 149 6.51 12.96 -3.24
CA LEU A 149 7.12 13.81 -2.23
C LEU A 149 6.53 13.47 -0.87
N ASN A 150 7.35 12.84 -0.02
CA ASN A 150 7.02 12.50 1.36
C ASN A 150 7.58 13.57 2.29
N SER A 151 6.68 14.28 2.96
CA SER A 151 7.01 15.28 3.99
C SER A 151 7.48 14.66 5.31
N GLY A 152 7.15 13.39 5.58
CA GLY A 152 7.54 12.69 6.79
C GLY A 152 6.79 13.14 8.04
N GLY A 153 5.48 13.38 7.97
CA GLY A 153 4.69 13.92 9.09
C GLY A 153 4.77 13.12 10.39
N LEU A 154 4.89 11.79 10.31
CA LEU A 154 5.08 10.89 11.45
C LEU A 154 6.54 10.45 11.65
N ASP A 155 7.46 11.00 10.86
CA ASP A 155 8.88 10.71 10.96
C ASP A 155 9.65 12.00 11.28
N PRO A 156 9.95 12.28 12.56
CA PRO A 156 10.77 13.43 12.95
C PRO A 156 12.16 13.44 12.30
N SER A 157 12.72 12.27 11.98
CA SER A 157 14.06 12.18 11.41
C SER A 157 14.11 12.57 9.93
N LYS A 158 13.01 12.38 9.20
CA LYS A 158 12.88 12.44 7.73
C LYS A 158 13.66 11.38 6.97
N LEU A 159 14.11 10.32 7.65
CA LEU A 159 15.03 9.34 7.10
C LEU A 159 14.46 7.92 7.05
N ARG A 160 13.33 7.63 7.71
CA ARG A 160 12.83 6.25 7.82
C ARG A 160 12.50 5.61 6.47
N ASP A 161 11.84 6.35 5.58
CA ASP A 161 11.61 5.89 4.21
C ASP A 161 12.94 5.57 3.50
N ALA A 162 13.84 6.55 3.41
CA ALA A 162 15.12 6.41 2.70
C ALA A 162 15.98 5.28 3.27
N PHE A 163 16.05 5.17 4.60
CA PHE A 163 16.83 4.15 5.29
C PHE A 163 16.21 2.76 5.13
N GLY A 164 14.89 2.63 5.28
CA GLY A 164 14.17 1.39 5.07
C GLY A 164 14.34 0.87 3.64
N TYR A 165 14.09 1.71 2.62
CA TYR A 165 14.25 1.30 1.23
C TYR A 165 15.70 0.95 0.89
N LEU A 166 16.69 1.65 1.44
CA LEU A 166 18.10 1.27 1.27
C LEU A 166 18.36 -0.16 1.76
N LEU A 167 17.86 -0.52 2.94
CA LEU A 167 18.05 -1.86 3.52
C LEU A 167 17.36 -2.94 2.68
N PHE A 168 16.17 -2.70 2.14
CA PHE A 168 15.52 -3.64 1.23
C PHE A 168 16.34 -3.87 -0.04
N ARG A 169 16.83 -2.79 -0.69
CA ARG A 169 17.66 -2.91 -1.90
C ARG A 169 18.95 -3.68 -1.62
N GLN A 170 19.63 -3.37 -0.51
CA GLN A 170 20.85 -4.08 -0.09
C GLN A 170 20.59 -5.55 0.27
N ALA A 171 19.38 -5.89 0.71
CA ALA A 171 18.98 -7.27 0.97
C ALA A 171 18.65 -8.07 -0.30
N GLY A 172 18.63 -7.43 -1.47
CA GLY A 172 18.26 -8.05 -2.75
C GLY A 172 16.75 -8.07 -3.02
N VAL A 173 15.97 -7.28 -2.28
CA VAL A 173 14.54 -7.09 -2.55
C VAL A 173 14.38 -5.85 -3.41
N SER A 174 13.68 -5.96 -4.55
CA SER A 174 13.32 -4.79 -5.35
C SER A 174 12.61 -3.78 -4.45
N ALA A 175 13.02 -2.52 -4.49
CA ALA A 175 12.42 -1.48 -3.67
C ALA A 175 12.62 -0.11 -4.33
N PRO A 176 11.66 0.82 -4.17
CA PRO A 176 11.79 2.20 -4.63
C PRO A 176 13.14 2.82 -4.27
N ARG A 177 13.77 3.49 -5.23
CA ARG A 177 14.88 4.41 -4.96
C ARG A 177 14.37 5.66 -4.24
N THR A 178 15.28 6.32 -3.53
CA THR A 178 14.97 7.55 -2.79
C THR A 178 16.07 8.59 -2.95
N THR A 179 15.70 9.86 -2.88
CA THR A 179 16.61 11.01 -2.76
C THR A 179 15.89 12.10 -1.94
N PHE A 180 16.50 13.26 -1.72
CA PHE A 180 15.90 14.35 -0.96
C PHE A 180 15.67 15.60 -1.82
N ALA A 181 14.67 16.41 -1.47
CA ALA A 181 14.51 17.76 -2.00
C ALA A 181 14.32 18.77 -0.86
N GLU A 182 15.03 19.88 -0.94
CA GLU A 182 14.70 21.12 -0.26
C GLU A 182 13.73 21.89 -1.16
N MET A 183 12.51 22.16 -0.68
CA MET A 183 11.44 22.70 -1.52
C MET A 183 11.03 24.11 -1.10
N THR A 184 10.83 24.97 -2.08
CA THR A 184 10.21 26.28 -1.93
C THR A 184 8.91 26.37 -2.73
N LEU A 185 7.99 27.22 -2.28
CA LEU A 185 6.68 27.44 -2.88
C LEU A 185 6.48 28.91 -3.23
N THR A 186 6.13 29.18 -4.48
CA THR A 186 5.65 30.49 -4.92
C THR A 186 4.20 30.39 -5.36
N ILE A 187 3.34 31.14 -4.70
CA ILE A 187 1.96 31.41 -5.10
C ILE A 187 1.84 32.93 -5.21
N PRO A 188 1.81 33.52 -6.42
CA PRO A 188 1.79 34.97 -6.58
C PRO A 188 0.70 35.65 -5.73
N GLY A 189 1.11 36.63 -4.94
CA GLY A 189 0.22 37.36 -4.01
C GLY A 189 -0.10 36.63 -2.69
N VAL A 190 0.39 35.41 -2.48
CA VAL A 190 0.15 34.61 -1.26
C VAL A 190 1.45 34.18 -0.60
N TYR A 191 2.34 33.52 -1.35
CA TYR A 191 3.63 33.03 -0.88
C TYR A 191 4.71 33.39 -1.90
N GLU A 192 5.81 34.01 -1.47
CA GLU A 192 6.93 34.35 -2.34
C GLU A 192 8.17 33.56 -1.90
N LYS A 193 8.49 32.48 -2.64
CA LYS A 193 9.58 31.54 -2.32
C LYS A 193 9.53 31.01 -0.88
N GLU A 194 8.33 30.74 -0.38
CA GLU A 194 8.11 30.21 0.97
C GLU A 194 8.82 28.87 1.15
N HIS A 195 9.58 28.70 2.23
CA HIS A 195 10.35 27.48 2.46
C HIS A 195 9.48 26.35 3.03
N LEU A 196 9.11 25.37 2.20
CA LEU A 196 8.34 24.19 2.64
C LEU A 196 9.21 23.14 3.36
N GLY A 197 10.53 23.22 3.22
CA GLY A 197 11.48 22.34 3.88
C GLY A 197 11.82 21.06 3.13
N VAL A 198 12.36 20.07 3.86
CA VAL A 198 12.89 18.83 3.29
C VAL A 198 11.80 17.80 3.02
N TYR A 199 11.88 17.17 1.86
CA TYR A 199 11.05 16.05 1.44
C TYR A 199 11.91 14.86 1.07
N THR A 200 11.47 13.66 1.44
CA THR A 200 11.98 12.42 0.83
C THR A 200 11.25 12.22 -0.49
N ILE A 201 12.00 12.14 -1.59
CA ILE A 201 11.48 11.73 -2.89
C ILE A 201 11.52 10.21 -2.96
N VAL A 202 10.38 9.59 -3.26
CA VAL A 202 10.27 8.14 -3.43
C VAL A 202 9.94 7.81 -4.90
N GLU A 203 10.71 6.91 -5.49
CA GLU A 203 10.51 6.43 -6.86
C GLU A 203 9.07 5.93 -7.06
N GLN A 204 8.47 6.32 -8.17
CA GLN A 204 7.13 5.86 -8.53
C GLN A 204 7.19 4.42 -9.02
N VAL A 205 6.54 3.51 -8.30
CA VAL A 205 6.28 2.15 -8.81
C VAL A 205 5.24 2.22 -9.93
N ASN A 206 5.69 2.03 -11.16
CA ASN A 206 4.89 2.00 -12.38
C ASN A 206 5.58 1.11 -13.44
N LYS A 207 5.15 1.19 -14.70
CA LYS A 207 5.78 0.44 -15.80
C LYS A 207 7.27 0.75 -16.00
N SER A 208 7.72 1.98 -15.75
CA SER A 208 9.14 2.34 -15.84
C SER A 208 9.95 1.68 -14.72
N TYR A 209 9.43 1.68 -13.48
CA TYR A 209 9.99 0.89 -12.39
C TYR A 209 10.10 -0.60 -12.76
N LEU A 210 9.05 -1.18 -13.34
CA LEU A 210 9.10 -2.60 -13.74
C LEU A 210 10.17 -2.87 -14.79
N LYS A 211 10.34 -1.95 -15.76
CA LYS A 211 11.40 -2.06 -16.76
C LYS A 211 12.78 -2.03 -16.11
N ASP A 212 13.01 -1.08 -15.21
CA ASP A 212 14.33 -0.84 -14.61
C ASP A 212 14.71 -1.96 -13.63
N HIS A 213 13.75 -2.49 -12.88
CA HIS A 213 13.99 -3.47 -11.81
C HIS A 213 13.77 -4.93 -12.22
N PHE A 214 12.97 -5.19 -13.26
CA PHE A 214 12.65 -6.55 -13.73
C PHE A 214 12.93 -6.76 -15.23
N GLY A 215 13.48 -5.77 -15.93
CA GLY A 215 13.81 -5.85 -17.35
C GLY A 215 12.60 -5.78 -18.30
N SER A 216 11.38 -5.63 -17.78
CA SER A 216 10.16 -5.66 -18.59
C SER A 216 9.04 -4.79 -18.00
N LYS A 217 8.31 -4.08 -18.87
CA LYS A 217 7.09 -3.35 -18.50
C LYS A 217 5.86 -4.26 -18.35
N LYS A 218 5.99 -5.56 -18.66
CA LYS A 218 4.88 -6.53 -18.73
C LYS A 218 4.68 -7.26 -17.40
N GLY A 219 3.46 -7.75 -17.19
CA GLY A 219 3.03 -8.48 -15.99
C GLY A 219 1.77 -7.84 -15.42
N LEU A 220 1.42 -8.19 -14.18
CA LEU A 220 0.34 -7.53 -13.45
C LEU A 220 0.94 -6.91 -12.19
N LEU A 221 0.94 -5.57 -12.09
CA LEU A 221 1.37 -4.87 -10.88
C LEU A 221 0.12 -4.54 -10.05
N MET A 222 0.18 -4.86 -8.77
CA MET A 222 -0.92 -4.71 -7.83
C MET A 222 -0.42 -4.02 -6.57
N LYS A 223 -1.29 -3.25 -5.92
CA LYS A 223 -1.03 -2.66 -4.60
C LYS A 223 -2.13 -3.07 -3.63
N PRO A 224 -2.01 -4.28 -3.05
CA PRO A 224 -3.07 -4.81 -2.21
C PRO A 224 -3.36 -3.93 -0.99
N GLU A 225 -4.63 -3.84 -0.63
CA GLU A 225 -5.15 -3.19 0.58
C GLU A 225 -6.11 -4.16 1.26
N GLY A 226 -5.82 -4.51 2.51
CA GLY A 226 -6.60 -5.48 3.29
C GLY A 226 -6.22 -6.96 3.12
N ILE A 227 -5.21 -7.28 2.30
CA ILE A 227 -4.76 -8.66 2.05
C ILE A 227 -3.53 -9.00 2.89
N ALA A 228 -3.67 -9.83 3.93
CA ALA A 228 -2.55 -10.24 4.78
C ALA A 228 -1.91 -11.52 4.23
N SER A 229 -2.73 -12.53 4.01
CA SER A 229 -2.28 -13.89 3.72
C SER A 229 -2.86 -14.44 2.41
N MET A 230 -2.99 -13.58 1.40
CA MET A 230 -3.49 -13.93 0.07
C MET A 230 -4.85 -14.62 0.14
N GLU A 231 -5.77 -14.07 0.92
CA GLU A 231 -7.02 -14.71 1.29
C GLU A 231 -7.84 -15.12 0.06
N TYR A 232 -8.52 -16.25 0.16
CA TYR A 232 -9.34 -16.78 -0.93
C TYR A 232 -10.75 -16.20 -0.87
N HIS A 233 -11.18 -15.57 -1.96
CA HIS A 233 -12.47 -14.88 -2.07
C HIS A 233 -13.44 -15.53 -3.08
N GLY A 234 -13.21 -16.81 -3.43
CA GLY A 234 -13.96 -17.52 -4.47
C GLY A 234 -13.24 -17.49 -5.82
N ASP A 235 -13.94 -17.93 -6.88
CA ASP A 235 -13.38 -18.09 -8.23
C ASP A 235 -13.62 -16.90 -9.17
N ASP A 236 -14.13 -15.79 -8.66
CA ASP A 236 -14.47 -14.62 -9.47
C ASP A 236 -13.52 -13.45 -9.18
N TRP A 237 -12.82 -13.00 -10.22
CA TRP A 237 -11.85 -11.91 -10.17
C TRP A 237 -12.41 -10.61 -9.60
N ARG A 238 -13.72 -10.36 -9.74
CA ARG A 238 -14.35 -9.14 -9.22
C ARG A 238 -14.17 -9.00 -7.71
N PHE A 239 -14.13 -10.11 -6.96
CA PHE A 239 -13.88 -10.11 -5.52
C PHE A 239 -12.42 -9.83 -5.14
N TYR A 240 -11.50 -9.94 -6.10
CA TYR A 240 -10.06 -9.69 -5.89
C TYR A 240 -9.66 -8.30 -6.41
N LYS A 241 -10.21 -7.85 -7.55
CA LYS A 241 -9.80 -6.63 -8.26
C LYS A 241 -9.73 -5.40 -7.33
N HIS A 242 -10.74 -5.21 -6.48
CA HIS A 242 -10.81 -4.07 -5.57
C HIS A 242 -9.80 -4.15 -4.42
N LEU A 243 -9.49 -5.35 -3.92
CA LEU A 243 -8.55 -5.56 -2.82
C LEU A 243 -7.10 -5.53 -3.31
N TYR A 244 -6.82 -6.14 -4.46
CA TYR A 244 -5.47 -6.22 -5.03
C TYR A 244 -5.07 -4.95 -5.79
N ARG A 245 -6.04 -4.18 -6.28
CA ARG A 245 -5.84 -2.85 -6.92
C ARG A 245 -4.78 -2.90 -8.03
N PRO A 246 -5.05 -3.65 -9.12
CA PRO A 246 -4.11 -3.73 -10.23
C PRO A 246 -3.94 -2.39 -10.94
N ASP A 247 -2.76 -2.15 -11.52
CA ASP A 247 -2.44 -0.92 -12.26
C ASP A 247 -2.97 -0.93 -13.71
N SER A 248 -3.40 -2.09 -14.20
CA SER A 248 -4.11 -2.30 -15.46
C SER A 248 -5.19 -3.36 -15.31
N ASP A 249 -6.09 -3.47 -16.29
CA ASP A 249 -6.99 -4.63 -16.33
C ASP A 249 -6.17 -5.92 -16.47
N ALA A 250 -6.51 -6.90 -15.63
CA ALA A 250 -5.89 -8.21 -15.62
C ALA A 250 -6.47 -9.05 -16.75
N SER A 251 -5.62 -9.79 -17.47
CA SER A 251 -6.09 -10.83 -18.39
C SER A 251 -6.78 -11.97 -17.61
N ILE A 252 -7.50 -12.84 -18.31
CA ILE A 252 -8.13 -14.02 -17.71
C ILE A 252 -7.07 -14.90 -17.04
N GLU A 253 -5.92 -15.11 -17.68
CA GLU A 253 -4.82 -15.93 -17.15
C GLU A 253 -4.22 -15.29 -15.90
N GLN A 254 -4.02 -13.97 -15.90
CA GLN A 254 -3.49 -13.25 -14.74
C GLN A 254 -4.47 -13.29 -13.56
N SER A 255 -5.75 -13.08 -13.83
CA SER A 255 -6.82 -13.15 -12.82
C SER A 255 -6.89 -14.54 -12.21
N ASN A 256 -6.93 -15.59 -13.05
CA ASN A 256 -6.92 -16.98 -12.60
C ASN A 256 -5.66 -17.32 -11.79
N ARG A 257 -4.51 -16.74 -12.15
CA ARG A 257 -3.25 -16.96 -11.43
C ARG A 257 -3.29 -16.41 -10.01
N VAL A 258 -3.89 -15.24 -9.80
CA VAL A 258 -4.08 -14.65 -8.46
C VAL A 258 -5.04 -15.50 -7.62
N ILE A 259 -6.17 -15.89 -8.21
CA ILE A 259 -7.18 -16.73 -7.56
C ILE A 259 -6.59 -18.09 -7.14
N GLU A 260 -5.82 -18.73 -8.02
CA GLU A 260 -5.17 -20.01 -7.72
C GLU A 260 -4.09 -19.88 -6.66
N PHE A 261 -3.33 -18.80 -6.65
CA PHE A 261 -2.37 -18.54 -5.58
C PHE A 261 -3.08 -18.42 -4.23
N ALA A 262 -4.15 -17.64 -4.15
CA ALA A 262 -4.96 -17.52 -2.95
C ALA A 262 -5.53 -18.88 -2.49
N ARG A 263 -5.99 -19.71 -3.44
CA ARG A 263 -6.50 -21.06 -3.17
C ARG A 263 -5.43 -21.99 -2.62
N ILE A 264 -4.23 -22.00 -3.22
CA ILE A 264 -3.11 -22.80 -2.76
C ILE A 264 -2.73 -22.43 -1.34
N VAL A 265 -2.64 -21.13 -1.05
CA VAL A 265 -2.24 -20.61 0.26
C VAL A 265 -3.27 -20.94 1.35
N ASN A 266 -4.57 -20.94 1.04
CA ASN A 266 -5.61 -21.02 2.08
C ASN A 266 -6.40 -22.33 2.13
N LEU A 267 -6.61 -23.02 1.01
CA LEU A 267 -7.54 -24.17 0.95
C LEU A 267 -6.85 -25.51 0.67
N ASN A 268 -5.71 -25.52 -0.03
CA ASN A 268 -5.06 -26.76 -0.40
C ASN A 268 -4.40 -27.43 0.81
N ASN A 269 -4.38 -28.77 0.86
CA ASN A 269 -3.71 -29.50 1.93
C ASN A 269 -2.18 -29.28 1.95
N LYS A 270 -1.51 -29.71 3.03
CA LYS A 270 -0.07 -29.49 3.24
C LYS A 270 0.79 -29.98 2.08
N LYS A 271 0.53 -31.20 1.58
CA LYS A 271 1.28 -31.79 0.47
C LYS A 271 1.14 -30.96 -0.80
N LYS A 272 -0.09 -30.63 -1.20
CA LYS A 272 -0.35 -29.88 -2.44
C LYS A 272 0.23 -28.46 -2.38
N PHE A 273 0.20 -27.80 -1.23
CA PHE A 273 0.88 -26.52 -1.04
C PHE A 273 2.38 -26.63 -1.20
N HIS A 274 3.01 -27.57 -0.47
CA HIS A 274 4.45 -27.80 -0.53
C HIS A 274 4.92 -28.06 -1.98
N ASP A 275 4.21 -28.92 -2.69
CA ASP A 275 4.60 -29.34 -4.05
C ASP A 275 4.38 -28.24 -5.11
N SER A 276 3.53 -27.24 -4.82
CA SER A 276 3.11 -26.25 -5.83
C SER A 276 3.66 -24.84 -5.58
N ILE A 277 3.91 -24.44 -4.34
CA ILE A 277 4.11 -23.04 -3.95
C ILE A 277 5.29 -22.37 -4.67
N GLU A 278 6.38 -23.11 -4.93
CA GLU A 278 7.56 -22.59 -5.65
C GLU A 278 7.25 -22.18 -7.09
N SER A 279 6.18 -22.72 -7.70
CA SER A 279 5.76 -22.31 -9.04
C SER A 279 5.02 -20.97 -9.01
N TYR A 280 4.42 -20.57 -7.88
CA TYR A 280 3.64 -19.33 -7.75
C TYR A 280 4.45 -18.19 -7.16
N LEU A 281 5.37 -18.47 -6.25
CA LEU A 281 6.04 -17.45 -5.46
C LEU A 281 7.54 -17.45 -5.71
N ASP A 282 8.12 -16.26 -5.86
CA ASP A 282 9.55 -16.07 -5.66
C ASP A 282 9.86 -16.23 -4.16
N ILE A 283 10.15 -17.46 -3.74
CA ILE A 283 10.34 -17.81 -2.33
C ILE A 283 11.47 -16.99 -1.71
N ASP A 284 12.64 -16.93 -2.35
CA ASP A 284 13.80 -16.26 -1.76
C ASP A 284 13.57 -14.74 -1.66
N GLY A 285 12.96 -14.14 -2.68
CA GLY A 285 12.54 -12.74 -2.65
C GLY A 285 11.53 -12.46 -1.53
N PHE A 286 10.54 -13.33 -1.35
CA PHE A 286 9.54 -13.22 -0.29
C PHE A 286 10.14 -13.40 1.12
N LEU A 287 11.03 -14.39 1.31
CA LEU A 287 11.71 -14.62 2.58
C LEU A 287 12.58 -13.41 2.98
N ARG A 288 13.29 -12.80 2.02
CA ARG A 288 14.04 -11.54 2.25
C ARG A 288 13.09 -10.38 2.57
N PHE A 289 11.96 -10.30 1.87
CA PHE A 289 10.94 -9.27 2.13
C PHE A 289 10.41 -9.36 3.57
N ILE A 290 10.02 -10.54 4.06
CA ILE A 290 9.54 -10.69 5.45
C ILE A 290 10.68 -10.54 6.47
N ALA A 291 11.90 -10.98 6.15
CA ALA A 291 13.08 -10.82 7.02
C ALA A 291 13.41 -9.34 7.25
N VAL A 292 13.47 -8.53 6.18
CA VAL A 292 13.77 -7.10 6.33
C VAL A 292 12.65 -6.38 7.09
N ASN A 293 11.38 -6.64 6.78
CA ASN A 293 10.26 -6.07 7.54
C ASN A 293 10.34 -6.43 9.04
N ALA A 294 10.72 -7.66 9.38
CA ALA A 294 10.92 -8.08 10.76
C ALA A 294 12.10 -7.35 11.42
N LEU A 295 13.23 -7.22 10.72
CA LEU A 295 14.44 -6.56 11.24
C LEU A 295 14.21 -5.07 11.49
N ILE A 296 13.59 -4.36 10.53
CA ILE A 296 13.29 -2.92 10.66
C ILE A 296 12.02 -2.64 11.46
N VAL A 297 11.29 -3.68 11.92
CA VAL A 297 10.03 -3.54 12.65
C VAL A 297 9.02 -2.69 11.86
N ASN A 298 8.61 -3.19 10.70
CA ASN A 298 7.53 -2.61 9.91
C ASN A 298 6.24 -3.40 10.14
N LEU A 299 5.41 -2.93 11.07
CA LEU A 299 4.11 -3.55 11.37
C LEU A 299 2.98 -2.99 10.51
N ASP A 300 3.15 -1.83 9.87
CA ASP A 300 2.16 -1.25 8.95
C ASP A 300 2.23 -1.87 7.55
N THR A 301 2.42 -3.19 7.52
CA THR A 301 2.45 -4.05 6.34
C THR A 301 1.68 -5.34 6.63
N MET A 302 1.71 -6.31 5.71
CA MET A 302 1.08 -7.64 5.90
C MET A 302 1.45 -8.35 7.21
N LEU A 303 2.53 -7.96 7.89
CA LEU A 303 2.83 -8.44 9.23
C LEU A 303 1.73 -8.09 10.25
N ALA A 304 1.13 -6.89 10.23
CA ALA A 304 0.05 -6.55 11.17
C ALA A 304 -1.11 -5.75 10.59
N MET A 305 -0.83 -4.74 9.75
CA MET A 305 -1.85 -4.00 9.02
C MET A 305 -1.66 -4.23 7.53
N PRO A 306 -2.47 -5.09 6.88
CA PRO A 306 -2.21 -5.56 5.52
C PRO A 306 -2.38 -4.47 4.45
N GLN A 307 -1.38 -3.61 4.32
CA GLN A 307 -1.27 -2.52 3.37
C GLN A 307 0.22 -2.27 3.07
N ASN A 308 0.54 -1.23 2.29
CA ASN A 308 1.92 -0.75 2.10
C ASN A 308 2.91 -1.81 1.57
N TYR A 309 2.46 -2.62 0.62
CA TYR A 309 3.34 -3.42 -0.22
C TYR A 309 2.79 -3.47 -1.65
N TYR A 310 3.66 -3.81 -2.58
CA TYR A 310 3.30 -4.13 -3.95
C TYR A 310 3.45 -5.63 -4.19
N LEU A 311 2.60 -6.13 -5.09
CA LEU A 311 2.62 -7.49 -5.58
C LEU A 311 2.73 -7.43 -7.11
N HIS A 312 3.77 -8.05 -7.67
CA HIS A 312 3.95 -8.13 -9.12
C HIS A 312 3.90 -9.58 -9.59
N LEU A 313 2.93 -9.91 -10.45
CA LEU A 313 2.94 -11.15 -11.21
C LEU A 313 3.81 -10.96 -12.46
N ARG A 314 4.99 -11.56 -12.43
CA ARG A 314 5.96 -11.45 -13.53
C ARG A 314 5.51 -12.21 -14.76
N LYS A 315 5.74 -11.62 -15.94
CA LYS A 315 5.33 -12.22 -17.22
C LYS A 315 6.22 -13.37 -17.69
N ASP A 316 7.48 -13.38 -17.28
CA ASP A 316 8.50 -14.31 -17.75
C ASP A 316 8.40 -15.69 -17.09
N ASN A 317 8.09 -15.74 -15.79
CA ASN A 317 8.02 -16.99 -15.02
C ASN A 317 6.69 -17.22 -14.29
N ASN A 318 5.71 -16.32 -14.41
CA ASN A 318 4.41 -16.38 -13.73
C ASN A 318 4.50 -16.52 -12.20
N LYS A 319 5.56 -15.96 -11.60
CA LYS A 319 5.74 -15.88 -10.15
C LYS A 319 5.35 -14.51 -9.62
N PHE A 320 4.81 -14.52 -8.40
CA PHE A 320 4.55 -13.35 -7.58
C PHE A 320 5.83 -12.89 -6.90
N VAL A 321 6.09 -11.58 -6.94
CA VAL A 321 7.17 -10.90 -6.22
C VAL A 321 6.58 -9.82 -5.33
N PHE A 322 7.05 -9.76 -4.08
CA PHE A 322 6.64 -8.78 -3.07
C PHE A 322 7.72 -7.73 -2.88
N PHE A 323 7.31 -6.48 -2.70
CA PHE A 323 8.24 -5.40 -2.39
C PHE A 323 7.58 -4.26 -1.60
N PRO A 324 8.36 -3.51 -0.80
CA PRO A 324 7.82 -2.58 0.18
C PRO A 324 7.23 -1.31 -0.46
N TRP A 325 6.34 -0.68 0.30
CA TRP A 325 5.91 0.71 0.10
C TRP A 325 5.69 1.36 1.48
N ASP A 326 5.66 2.70 1.57
CA ASP A 326 5.40 3.47 2.80
C ASP A 326 6.12 2.95 4.06
N LEU A 327 7.39 3.34 4.24
CA LEU A 327 8.22 2.87 5.35
C LEU A 327 8.43 3.96 6.42
N ASP A 328 7.70 5.07 6.36
CA ASP A 328 7.86 6.24 7.24
C ASP A 328 7.54 5.95 8.72
N ILE A 329 6.74 4.93 8.99
CA ILE A 329 6.36 4.46 10.34
C ILE A 329 6.97 3.10 10.71
N SER A 330 8.07 2.73 10.04
CA SER A 330 8.94 1.61 10.47
C SER A 330 9.90 2.04 11.60
N PHE A 331 10.84 1.16 11.97
CA PHE A 331 11.80 1.36 13.06
C PHE A 331 11.10 1.59 14.41
N ALA A 332 10.12 0.71 14.72
CA ALA A 332 9.24 0.80 15.89
C ALA A 332 8.47 2.14 15.98
N GLY A 333 8.20 2.74 14.82
CA GLY A 333 7.51 4.01 14.67
C GLY A 333 6.04 3.86 14.26
N TRP A 334 5.40 2.71 14.51
CA TRP A 334 3.98 2.53 14.19
C TRP A 334 3.11 2.91 15.40
N PRO A 335 2.26 3.96 15.31
CA PRO A 335 1.47 4.41 16.46
C PRO A 335 0.48 3.38 17.00
N LEU A 336 0.05 2.42 16.16
CA LEU A 336 -0.90 1.38 16.54
C LEU A 336 -0.20 0.09 17.04
N GLY A 337 1.13 0.02 17.01
CA GLY A 337 1.91 -1.17 17.36
C GLY A 337 2.11 -1.41 18.85
N GLY A 338 1.57 -0.54 19.72
CA GLY A 338 1.86 -0.55 21.15
C GLY A 338 3.12 0.24 21.50
N LYS A 339 3.72 -0.04 22.65
CA LYS A 339 4.91 0.67 23.13
C LYS A 339 6.11 0.41 22.20
N PRO A 340 6.92 1.43 21.87
CA PRO A 340 8.12 1.24 21.06
C PRO A 340 9.08 0.17 21.60
N GLU A 341 9.19 0.03 22.92
CA GLU A 341 10.05 -0.99 23.55
C GLU A 341 9.62 -2.42 23.18
N ASP A 342 8.31 -2.67 23.20
CA ASP A 342 7.74 -3.97 22.80
C ASP A 342 7.96 -4.21 21.31
N GLN A 343 7.70 -3.18 20.49
CA GLN A 343 7.93 -3.22 19.04
C GLN A 343 9.40 -3.52 18.70
N MET A 344 10.36 -2.89 19.37
CA MET A 344 11.80 -3.17 19.17
C MET A 344 12.18 -4.59 19.57
N ASN A 345 11.37 -5.26 20.38
CA ASN A 345 11.52 -6.66 20.74
C ASN A 345 10.78 -7.62 19.79
N LEU A 346 10.23 -7.17 18.65
CA LEU A 346 9.46 -8.00 17.71
C LEU A 346 10.16 -9.33 17.39
N SER A 347 9.43 -10.44 17.40
CA SER A 347 9.98 -11.75 17.07
C SER A 347 10.50 -11.80 15.64
N ILE A 348 11.73 -12.28 15.46
CA ILE A 348 12.29 -12.55 14.13
C ILE A 348 11.83 -13.90 13.56
N SER A 349 11.34 -14.81 14.40
CA SER A 349 10.83 -16.12 13.95
C SER A 349 9.32 -16.13 13.70
N HIS A 350 8.59 -15.21 14.33
CA HIS A 350 7.14 -15.02 14.18
C HIS A 350 6.80 -13.51 14.10
N PRO A 351 7.20 -12.82 13.03
CA PRO A 351 7.10 -11.36 12.96
C PRO A 351 5.68 -10.84 12.68
N HIS A 352 4.75 -11.70 12.30
CA HIS A 352 3.36 -11.35 12.00
C HIS A 352 2.46 -11.40 13.24
N SER A 353 1.33 -10.70 13.14
CA SER A 353 0.45 -10.36 14.25
C SER A 353 -0.63 -11.38 14.61
N SER A 354 -0.92 -12.27 13.68
CA SER A 354 -1.95 -13.29 13.84
C SER A 354 -1.28 -14.62 14.18
N GLU A 355 -2.03 -15.47 14.90
CA GLU A 355 -1.72 -16.91 14.96
C GLU A 355 -2.01 -17.60 13.62
N GLU A 356 -2.69 -16.89 12.69
CA GLU A 356 -3.06 -17.37 11.37
C GLU A 356 -2.64 -16.36 10.29
N HIS A 357 -1.41 -16.49 9.81
CA HIS A 357 -0.92 -15.90 8.55
C HIS A 357 -0.50 -17.04 7.63
N ASN A 358 -1.50 -17.72 7.04
CA ASN A 358 -1.34 -18.94 6.24
C ASN A 358 -0.15 -18.94 5.27
N LEU A 359 0.16 -17.84 4.58
CA LEU A 359 1.32 -17.80 3.68
C LEU A 359 2.64 -17.97 4.44
N ILE A 360 2.91 -17.13 5.45
CA ILE A 360 4.16 -17.17 6.22
C ILE A 360 4.22 -18.46 7.03
N ASP A 361 3.16 -18.80 7.77
CA ASP A 361 3.13 -19.96 8.65
C ASP A 361 3.35 -21.26 7.88
N ARG A 362 2.67 -21.43 6.75
CA ARG A 362 2.80 -22.66 5.95
C ARG A 362 4.14 -22.73 5.26
N LEU A 363 4.70 -21.62 4.79
CA LEU A 363 6.06 -21.58 4.26
C LEU A 363 7.09 -21.98 5.32
N LEU A 364 7.03 -21.38 6.51
CA LEU A 364 7.97 -21.67 7.60
C LEU A 364 7.73 -23.06 8.23
N SER A 365 6.57 -23.68 8.01
CA SER A 365 6.34 -25.10 8.36
C SER A 365 7.11 -26.10 7.48
N ILE A 366 7.63 -25.66 6.34
CA ILE A 366 8.46 -26.47 5.44
C ILE A 366 9.91 -26.36 5.90
N LYS A 367 10.48 -27.47 6.40
CA LYS A 367 11.82 -27.50 7.02
C LYS A 367 12.91 -26.85 6.15
N SER A 368 12.93 -27.14 4.85
CA SER A 368 13.92 -26.56 3.92
C SER A 368 13.76 -25.05 3.77
N ILE A 369 12.53 -24.54 3.70
CA ILE A 369 12.24 -23.09 3.61
C ILE A 369 12.57 -22.39 4.92
N LYS A 370 12.26 -23.00 6.07
CA LYS A 370 12.66 -22.45 7.38
C LYS A 370 14.17 -22.30 7.50
N ILE A 371 14.95 -23.30 7.09
CA ILE A 371 16.41 -23.22 7.05
C ILE A 371 16.88 -22.08 6.14
N ARG A 372 16.26 -21.91 4.96
CA ARG A 372 16.57 -20.77 4.07
C ARG A 372 16.29 -19.43 4.76
N TYR A 373 15.15 -19.29 5.43
CA TYR A 373 14.79 -18.08 6.17
C TYR A 373 15.79 -17.76 7.30
N ASP A 374 16.16 -18.76 8.10
CA ASP A 374 17.11 -18.57 9.19
C ASP A 374 18.49 -18.17 8.67
N ASN A 375 18.92 -18.75 7.56
CA ASN A 375 20.16 -18.36 6.88
C ASN A 375 20.09 -16.91 6.35
N ILE A 376 18.95 -16.50 5.78
CA ILE A 376 18.74 -15.11 5.34
C ILE A 376 18.84 -14.15 6.53
N ILE A 377 18.19 -14.45 7.66
CA ILE A 377 18.26 -13.62 8.86
C ILE A 377 19.71 -13.47 9.33
N ASN A 378 20.45 -14.57 9.48
CA ASN A 378 21.85 -14.53 9.90
C ASN A 378 22.71 -13.70 8.92
N GLN A 379 22.57 -13.92 7.61
CA GLN A 379 23.29 -13.16 6.58
C GLN A 379 23.00 -11.66 6.64
N LEU A 380 21.74 -11.26 6.89
CA LEU A 380 21.37 -9.86 6.98
C LEU A 380 21.93 -9.22 8.27
N VAL A 381 21.84 -9.93 9.40
CA VAL A 381 22.34 -9.47 10.71
C VAL A 381 23.86 -9.31 10.72
N ASP A 382 24.60 -10.29 10.20
CA ASP A 382 26.06 -10.22 10.09
C ASP A 382 26.51 -9.24 8.99
N GLY A 383 25.64 -9.03 8.00
CA GLY A 383 25.89 -8.17 6.85
C GLY A 383 25.39 -6.75 7.04
N ILE A 384 24.33 -6.41 6.31
CA ILE A 384 23.82 -5.05 6.11
C ILE A 384 23.20 -4.45 7.38
N PHE A 385 22.79 -5.30 8.31
CA PHE A 385 22.15 -4.94 9.56
C PHE A 385 23.12 -4.99 10.75
N SER A 386 24.42 -5.07 10.51
CA SER A 386 25.44 -4.89 11.55
C SER A 386 25.44 -3.46 12.08
N LYS A 387 25.79 -3.28 13.38
CA LYS A 387 25.82 -1.96 14.02
C LYS A 387 26.66 -0.95 13.24
N GLU A 388 27.86 -1.36 12.81
CA GLU A 388 28.76 -0.51 12.04
C GLU A 388 28.12 0.00 10.75
N LYS A 389 27.53 -0.88 9.93
CA LYS A 389 26.92 -0.48 8.66
C LYS A 389 25.67 0.37 8.86
N LEU A 390 24.82 0.01 9.83
CA LEU A 390 23.62 0.79 10.15
C LEU A 390 23.98 2.21 10.60
N THR A 391 24.92 2.34 11.55
CA THR A 391 25.37 3.64 12.05
C THR A 391 26.02 4.46 10.94
N LYS A 392 26.94 3.88 10.16
CA LYS A 392 27.61 4.56 9.05
C LYS A 392 26.63 5.10 8.01
N ASN A 393 25.64 4.30 7.61
CA ASN A 393 24.63 4.72 6.63
C ASN A 393 23.72 5.81 7.21
N LEU A 394 23.31 5.68 8.47
CA LEU A 394 22.48 6.68 9.15
C LEU A 394 23.21 8.02 9.28
N GLU A 395 24.45 8.02 9.75
CA GLU A 395 25.27 9.24 9.90
C GLU A 395 25.45 9.95 8.56
N LYS A 396 25.71 9.20 7.48
CA LYS A 396 25.82 9.77 6.15
C LYS A 396 24.51 10.42 5.72
N MET A 397 23.36 9.74 5.88
CA MET A 397 22.05 10.31 5.56
C MET A 397 21.71 11.56 6.40
N GLU A 398 22.02 11.55 7.69
CA GLU A 398 21.81 12.71 8.55
C GLU A 398 22.67 13.89 8.13
N SER A 399 23.94 13.65 7.81
CA SER A 399 24.84 14.70 7.32
C SER A 399 24.33 15.32 6.00
N THR A 400 23.75 14.50 5.11
CA THR A 400 23.17 14.97 3.84
C THR A 400 22.05 15.98 4.04
N ILE A 401 21.18 15.79 5.05
CA ILE A 401 19.97 16.61 5.22
C ILE A 401 20.03 17.60 6.39
N LEU A 402 21.09 17.59 7.21
CA LEU A 402 21.14 18.32 8.48
C LEU A 402 20.75 19.81 8.32
N ALA A 403 21.47 20.53 7.45
CA ALA A 403 21.24 21.96 7.25
C ALA A 403 19.82 22.26 6.72
N ALA A 404 19.30 21.41 5.82
CA ALA A 404 17.97 21.61 5.26
C ALA A 404 16.87 21.25 6.28
N ARG A 405 17.13 20.29 7.18
CA ARG A 405 16.22 19.93 8.28
C ARG A 405 16.17 21.02 9.35
N GLU A 406 17.28 21.69 9.65
CA GLU A 406 17.30 22.84 10.56
C GLU A 406 16.46 24.00 10.02
N LYS A 407 16.59 24.31 8.72
CA LYS A 407 15.72 25.31 8.06
C LYS A 407 14.26 24.90 8.04
N ASP A 408 13.95 23.62 7.83
CA ASP A 408 12.58 23.08 7.89
C ASP A 408 11.96 23.42 9.25
N LEU A 409 12.64 23.06 10.35
CA LEU A 409 12.18 23.34 11.72
C LEU A 409 11.99 24.83 11.99
N ALA A 410 12.93 25.68 11.58
CA ALA A 410 12.82 27.13 11.74
C ALA A 410 11.61 27.70 10.98
N ALA A 411 11.33 27.19 9.77
CA ALA A 411 10.22 27.66 8.95
C ALA A 411 8.85 27.23 9.53
N ILE A 412 8.78 26.04 10.13
CA ILE A 412 7.60 25.54 10.85
C ILE A 412 7.29 26.40 12.07
N GLU A 413 8.31 26.72 12.87
CA GLU A 413 8.17 27.58 14.04
C GLU A 413 7.70 28.98 13.62
N THR A 414 8.31 29.54 12.58
CA THR A 414 7.91 30.85 12.02
C THR A 414 6.46 30.88 11.56
N ARG A 415 5.97 29.79 10.95
CA ARG A 415 4.58 29.67 10.50
C ARG A 415 3.59 29.21 11.58
N ASN A 416 4.07 28.93 12.79
CA ASN A 416 3.28 28.41 13.92
C ASN A 416 2.43 27.17 13.53
N GLU A 417 3.03 26.23 12.81
CA GLU A 417 2.31 25.03 12.36
C GLU A 417 2.12 24.01 13.49
N SER A 418 0.94 23.40 13.56
CA SER A 418 0.58 22.42 14.61
C SER A 418 0.50 20.98 14.10
N GLY A 419 0.44 20.79 12.79
CA GLY A 419 0.31 19.47 12.16
C GLY A 419 1.64 18.74 11.90
N TYR A 420 2.78 19.38 12.17
CA TYR A 420 4.09 18.85 11.81
C TYR A 420 5.23 19.50 12.65
N PRO A 421 6.32 18.76 12.94
CA PRO A 421 6.47 17.31 12.82
C PRO A 421 5.77 16.61 13.99
N ALA A 422 5.34 15.37 13.78
CA ALA A 422 4.79 14.51 14.83
C ALA A 422 3.52 15.07 15.52
N PRO A 423 2.40 15.17 14.78
CA PRO A 423 1.17 15.74 15.28
C PRO A 423 0.66 15.01 16.53
N PHE A 424 -0.05 15.74 17.40
CA PHE A 424 -0.64 15.24 18.65
C PHE A 424 0.38 14.70 19.68
N GLY A 425 1.60 15.25 19.69
CA GLY A 425 2.64 14.84 20.66
C GLY A 425 3.20 13.45 20.41
N TYR A 426 3.07 12.95 19.17
CA TYR A 426 3.63 11.67 18.77
C TYR A 426 5.16 11.65 18.94
N LYS A 427 5.70 10.62 19.60
CA LYS A 427 7.14 10.51 19.90
C LYS A 427 7.63 9.10 19.57
N PRO A 428 7.97 8.81 18.30
CA PRO A 428 8.63 7.54 17.96
C PRO A 428 10.06 7.53 18.52
N PRO A 429 10.66 6.35 18.74
CA PRO A 429 12.06 6.25 19.15
C PRO A 429 12.97 6.89 18.09
N SER A 430 14.16 7.32 18.48
CA SER A 430 15.16 7.72 17.48
C SER A 430 15.66 6.51 16.69
N ILE A 431 16.16 6.69 15.47
CA ILE A 431 16.74 5.57 14.69
C ILE A 431 17.98 5.00 15.43
N ARG A 432 18.75 5.82 16.15
CA ARG A 432 19.88 5.35 16.97
C ARG A 432 19.45 4.46 18.12
N GLU A 433 18.47 4.93 18.89
CA GLU A 433 17.88 4.14 19.97
C GLU A 433 17.33 2.81 19.44
N PHE A 434 16.63 2.87 18.30
CA PHE A 434 16.15 1.68 17.61
C PHE A 434 17.29 0.73 17.28
N ILE A 435 18.36 1.19 16.63
CA ILE A 435 19.51 0.35 16.26
C ILE A 435 20.06 -0.36 17.50
N ASP A 436 20.31 0.38 18.59
CA ASP A 436 20.89 -0.19 19.80
C ASP A 436 19.98 -1.25 20.45
N LYS A 437 18.71 -0.90 20.69
CA LYS A 437 17.74 -1.79 21.36
C LYS A 437 17.37 -2.98 20.48
N ARG A 438 17.17 -2.77 19.18
CA ARG A 438 16.79 -3.82 18.23
C ARG A 438 17.90 -4.85 18.04
N LEU A 439 19.15 -4.41 17.87
CA LEU A 439 20.29 -5.33 17.75
C LEU A 439 20.51 -6.15 19.02
N ALA A 440 20.30 -5.55 20.19
CA ALA A 440 20.35 -6.29 21.46
C ALA A 440 19.27 -7.38 21.54
N SER A 441 18.04 -7.08 21.11
CA SER A 441 16.94 -8.08 21.02
C SER A 441 17.27 -9.19 20.03
N ILE A 442 17.66 -8.85 18.79
CA ILE A 442 18.02 -9.83 17.76
C ILE A 442 19.10 -10.79 18.28
N LYS A 443 20.14 -10.26 18.93
CA LYS A 443 21.22 -11.08 19.50
C LYS A 443 20.72 -12.05 20.57
N ARG A 444 19.76 -11.66 21.42
CA ARG A 444 19.15 -12.55 22.42
C ARG A 444 18.27 -13.60 21.74
N GLN A 445 17.50 -13.22 20.74
CA GLN A 445 16.65 -14.14 19.97
C GLN A 445 17.45 -15.20 19.21
N LEU A 446 18.52 -14.80 18.51
CA LEU A 446 19.41 -15.74 17.80
C LEU A 446 20.15 -16.71 18.74
N LYS A 447 20.38 -16.31 20.00
CA LYS A 447 20.94 -17.17 21.05
C LYS A 447 19.89 -18.08 21.72
N GLY A 448 18.61 -17.95 21.38
CA GLY A 448 17.52 -18.67 22.03
C GLY A 448 17.22 -18.21 23.46
N VAL A 449 17.68 -17.01 23.85
CA VAL A 449 17.45 -16.44 25.19
C VAL A 449 16.02 -15.89 25.32
N GLU A 450 15.44 -15.40 24.22
CA GLU A 450 14.06 -14.92 24.17
C GLU A 450 13.43 -15.23 22.81
N THR A 451 12.10 -15.33 22.75
CA THR A 451 11.37 -15.57 21.48
C THR A 451 10.97 -14.29 20.76
N GLY A 452 11.10 -13.15 21.45
CA GLY A 452 10.61 -11.84 21.00
C GLY A 452 9.12 -11.62 21.23
N TYR A 453 8.69 -10.38 21.06
CA TYR A 453 7.32 -9.91 21.11
C TYR A 453 6.55 -10.31 19.86
N ILE A 454 5.35 -10.86 20.02
CA ILE A 454 4.40 -11.07 18.93
C ILE A 454 3.29 -10.04 19.12
N TYR A 455 3.15 -9.11 18.17
CA TYR A 455 2.10 -8.10 18.23
C TYR A 455 0.74 -8.78 18.14
N LYS A 456 -0.05 -8.74 19.21
CA LYS A 456 -1.40 -9.31 19.22
C LYS A 456 -2.40 -8.26 18.81
N HIS A 457 -3.05 -8.50 17.68
CA HIS A 457 -4.12 -7.62 17.27
C HIS A 457 -5.39 -7.93 18.07
N GLY A 458 -6.12 -6.90 18.51
CA GLY A 458 -7.41 -7.10 19.21
C GLY A 458 -8.51 -7.73 18.36
N ARG A 459 -8.24 -8.00 17.07
CA ARG A 459 -9.09 -8.73 16.12
C ARG A 459 -8.20 -9.51 15.13
N PRO A 460 -8.47 -10.80 14.86
CA PRO A 460 -7.71 -11.59 13.90
C PRO A 460 -7.60 -10.91 12.51
N GLY A 461 -6.41 -10.97 11.88
CA GLY A 461 -6.14 -10.49 10.51
C GLY A 461 -5.96 -8.98 10.33
N GLY A 462 -6.23 -8.16 11.33
CA GLY A 462 -6.10 -6.71 11.22
C GLY A 462 -7.40 -5.95 11.02
N ARG A 463 -7.34 -4.63 11.27
CA ARG A 463 -8.49 -3.73 11.05
C ARG A 463 -9.01 -3.80 9.61
N LEU A 464 -8.20 -4.20 8.64
CA LEU A 464 -8.64 -4.47 7.27
C LEU A 464 -8.68 -5.96 6.94
N GLY A 465 -7.87 -6.81 7.59
CA GLY A 465 -7.91 -8.25 7.33
C GLY A 465 -9.10 -8.99 7.95
N HIS A 466 -9.97 -8.38 8.75
CA HIS A 466 -11.32 -8.94 8.97
C HIS A 466 -12.19 -8.93 7.69
N LEU A 467 -11.85 -8.11 6.69
CA LEU A 467 -12.40 -8.26 5.34
C LEU A 467 -11.77 -9.45 4.60
N ALA A 468 -10.75 -10.11 5.15
CA ALA A 468 -9.93 -11.12 4.49
C ALA A 468 -9.99 -12.49 5.21
N GLN A 469 -9.93 -12.54 6.54
CA GLN A 469 -10.07 -13.74 7.34
C GLN A 469 -11.54 -14.16 7.45
N GLY A 470 -11.93 -15.10 6.58
CA GLY A 470 -12.89 -16.19 6.85
C GLY A 470 -14.36 -15.85 7.15
N GLY A 471 -14.68 -14.63 7.55
CA GLY A 471 -16.02 -14.20 7.89
C GLY A 471 -16.64 -13.40 6.75
N PHE A 472 -17.78 -13.88 6.24
CA PHE A 472 -18.60 -13.09 5.32
C PHE A 472 -19.54 -12.20 6.15
N GLY A 473 -18.99 -11.05 6.55
CA GLY A 473 -19.70 -10.05 7.35
C GLY A 473 -20.29 -8.90 6.58
N ARG A 474 -20.86 -7.92 7.28
CA ARG A 474 -21.60 -6.80 6.65
C ARG A 474 -20.79 -6.04 5.59
N GLY A 475 -19.48 -5.90 5.80
CA GLY A 475 -18.58 -5.27 4.82
C GLY A 475 -18.45 -6.09 3.54
N ARG A 476 -18.25 -7.42 3.66
CA ARG A 476 -18.25 -8.31 2.51
C ARG A 476 -19.62 -8.41 1.86
N LEU A 477 -20.71 -8.40 2.63
CA LEU A 477 -22.06 -8.35 2.09
C LEU A 477 -22.25 -7.09 1.23
N ALA A 478 -21.85 -5.91 1.72
CA ALA A 478 -21.91 -4.67 0.93
C ALA A 478 -21.10 -4.78 -0.36
N MET A 479 -19.89 -5.32 -0.28
CA MET A 479 -19.04 -5.54 -1.45
C MET A 479 -19.67 -6.51 -2.45
N HIS A 480 -20.23 -7.63 -1.98
CA HIS A 480 -20.92 -8.62 -2.80
C HIS A 480 -22.13 -8.03 -3.50
N MET A 481 -22.93 -7.27 -2.77
CA MET A 481 -24.09 -6.58 -3.32
C MET A 481 -23.68 -5.59 -4.42
N LEU A 482 -22.61 -4.81 -4.20
CA LEU A 482 -22.13 -3.88 -5.21
C LEU A 482 -21.61 -4.64 -6.45
N ILE A 483 -20.77 -5.66 -6.26
CA ILE A 483 -20.17 -6.44 -7.35
C ILE A 483 -21.22 -7.17 -8.22
N GLN A 484 -22.29 -7.66 -7.61
CA GLN A 484 -23.34 -8.39 -8.33
C GLN A 484 -24.45 -7.49 -8.87
N GLY A 485 -24.78 -6.41 -8.17
CA GLY A 485 -25.88 -5.52 -8.52
C GLY A 485 -25.50 -4.39 -9.47
N ASP A 486 -24.25 -3.92 -9.48
CA ASP A 486 -23.80 -2.81 -10.32
C ASP A 486 -23.55 -3.30 -11.76
N ILE A 487 -24.64 -3.50 -12.49
CA ILE A 487 -24.64 -4.06 -13.85
C ILE A 487 -23.93 -3.09 -14.82
N ASN A 488 -24.15 -1.78 -14.65
CA ASN A 488 -23.60 -0.76 -15.53
C ASN A 488 -22.15 -0.35 -15.17
N GLN A 489 -21.62 -0.84 -14.04
CA GLN A 489 -20.27 -0.59 -13.53
C GLN A 489 -19.99 0.88 -13.20
N ASP A 490 -21.02 1.65 -12.84
CA ASP A 490 -20.89 3.06 -12.45
C ASP A 490 -20.41 3.24 -11.00
N LYS A 491 -20.27 2.14 -10.24
CA LYS A 491 -19.92 2.04 -8.81
C LYS A 491 -21.04 2.42 -7.86
N TRP A 492 -22.27 2.46 -8.35
CA TRP A 492 -23.47 2.73 -7.57
C TRP A 492 -24.55 1.72 -7.91
N LEU A 493 -25.36 1.38 -6.90
CA LEU A 493 -26.57 0.58 -7.08
C LEU A 493 -27.77 1.49 -7.18
N SER A 494 -28.43 1.49 -8.34
CA SER A 494 -29.78 2.04 -8.47
C SER A 494 -30.83 1.15 -7.79
N LYS A 495 -32.03 1.69 -7.60
CA LYS A 495 -33.18 0.92 -7.11
C LYS A 495 -33.43 -0.33 -7.96
N THR A 496 -33.48 -0.18 -9.27
CA THR A 496 -33.71 -1.29 -10.19
C THR A 496 -32.64 -2.38 -10.05
N GLU A 497 -31.37 -1.99 -10.04
CA GLU A 497 -30.23 -2.92 -9.86
C GLU A 497 -30.30 -3.67 -8.53
N LEU A 498 -30.56 -2.97 -7.43
CA LEU A 498 -30.70 -3.57 -6.11
C LEU A 498 -31.85 -4.59 -6.08
N LEU A 499 -33.01 -4.22 -6.61
CA LEU A 499 -34.20 -5.08 -6.62
C LEU A 499 -34.02 -6.31 -7.51
N THR A 500 -33.40 -6.16 -8.68
CA THR A 500 -33.08 -7.27 -9.58
C THR A 500 -32.13 -8.25 -8.91
N MET A 501 -31.07 -7.76 -8.28
CA MET A 501 -30.11 -8.61 -7.56
C MET A 501 -30.76 -9.36 -6.39
N LEU A 502 -31.54 -8.68 -5.54
CA LEU A 502 -32.21 -9.30 -4.39
C LEU A 502 -33.26 -10.34 -4.81
N SER A 503 -33.96 -10.08 -5.93
CA SER A 503 -34.87 -11.07 -6.53
C SER A 503 -34.11 -12.32 -6.93
N GLY A 504 -33.00 -12.16 -7.67
CA GLY A 504 -32.13 -13.26 -8.08
C GLY A 504 -31.51 -14.01 -6.91
N TRP A 505 -31.17 -13.32 -5.82
CA TRP A 505 -30.72 -13.95 -4.58
C TRP A 505 -31.80 -14.86 -4.00
N PHE A 506 -33.02 -14.35 -3.80
CA PHE A 506 -34.09 -15.17 -3.26
C PHE A 506 -34.39 -16.38 -4.16
N ASP A 507 -34.40 -16.19 -5.48
CA ASP A 507 -34.60 -17.28 -6.45
C ASP A 507 -33.49 -18.34 -6.40
N SER A 508 -32.25 -17.94 -6.11
CA SER A 508 -31.14 -18.87 -5.95
C SER A 508 -31.22 -19.66 -4.64
N ILE A 509 -31.78 -19.05 -3.58
CA ILE A 509 -31.99 -19.70 -2.27
C ILE A 509 -33.20 -20.65 -2.34
N ASP A 510 -34.29 -20.22 -2.99
CA ASP A 510 -35.54 -20.98 -3.16
C ASP A 510 -35.50 -21.84 -4.42
N SER A 511 -34.54 -22.76 -4.51
CA SER A 511 -34.35 -23.62 -5.69
C SER A 511 -35.59 -24.47 -6.02
N GLU A 512 -36.41 -24.78 -5.01
CA GLU A 512 -37.66 -25.54 -5.16
C GLU A 512 -38.87 -24.66 -5.51
N LYS A 513 -38.70 -23.33 -5.58
CA LYS A 513 -39.75 -22.35 -5.90
C LYS A 513 -40.96 -22.43 -4.98
N SER A 514 -40.71 -22.67 -3.70
CA SER A 514 -41.74 -22.74 -2.64
C SER A 514 -42.39 -21.38 -2.35
N GLY A 515 -41.70 -20.28 -2.65
CA GLY A 515 -42.09 -18.91 -2.35
C GLY A 515 -41.98 -18.51 -0.88
N LYS A 516 -41.82 -19.48 0.04
CA LYS A 516 -41.73 -19.28 1.48
C LYS A 516 -40.74 -20.24 2.12
N LEU A 517 -39.66 -19.72 2.70
CA LEU A 517 -38.57 -20.51 3.26
C LEU A 517 -38.50 -20.35 4.79
N ASN A 518 -38.41 -21.45 5.53
CA ASN A 518 -38.08 -21.35 6.96
C ASN A 518 -36.63 -20.86 7.16
N LYS A 519 -36.29 -20.45 8.39
CA LYS A 519 -34.98 -19.90 8.73
C LYS A 519 -33.80 -20.77 8.30
N ASN A 520 -33.87 -22.07 8.52
CA ASN A 520 -32.78 -22.99 8.20
C ASN A 520 -32.60 -23.12 6.69
N ALA A 521 -33.69 -23.28 5.94
CA ALA A 521 -33.66 -23.36 4.48
C ALA A 521 -33.09 -22.07 3.87
N PHE A 522 -33.56 -20.91 4.35
CA PHE A 522 -33.06 -19.61 3.89
C PHE A 522 -31.56 -19.44 4.15
N ILE A 523 -31.11 -19.68 5.38
CA ILE A 523 -29.70 -19.51 5.75
C ILE A 523 -28.79 -20.48 4.98
N ASN A 524 -29.20 -21.74 4.83
CA ASN A 524 -28.40 -22.75 4.11
C ASN A 524 -28.30 -22.45 2.61
N GLY A 525 -29.26 -21.73 2.02
CA GLY A 525 -29.22 -21.34 0.61
C GLY A 525 -28.46 -20.03 0.33
N LEU A 526 -28.13 -19.21 1.34
CA LEU A 526 -27.39 -17.94 1.15
C LEU A 526 -26.08 -18.09 0.35
N PRO A 527 -25.28 -19.17 0.49
CA PRO A 527 -24.11 -19.37 -0.35
C PRO A 527 -24.41 -19.46 -1.86
N GLU A 528 -25.58 -19.97 -2.25
CA GLU A 528 -26.01 -20.01 -3.68
C GLU A 528 -26.22 -18.59 -4.21
N ALA A 529 -26.87 -17.73 -3.44
CA ALA A 529 -27.10 -16.33 -3.80
C ALA A 529 -25.79 -15.54 -3.95
N PHE A 530 -24.81 -15.76 -3.06
CA PHE A 530 -23.57 -14.99 -3.06
C PHE A 530 -22.53 -15.49 -4.06
N TYR A 531 -22.64 -16.75 -4.50
CA TYR A 531 -21.69 -17.39 -5.42
C TYR A 531 -22.41 -18.25 -6.48
N PRO A 532 -23.27 -17.66 -7.34
CA PRO A 532 -24.11 -18.43 -8.26
C PRO A 532 -23.32 -19.17 -9.36
N ASN A 533 -22.14 -18.65 -9.75
CA ASN A 533 -21.35 -19.15 -10.88
C ASN A 533 -19.96 -19.67 -10.49
N GLY A 534 -19.71 -19.98 -9.21
CA GLY A 534 -18.36 -20.32 -8.75
C GLY A 534 -18.32 -21.21 -7.51
N ARG A 535 -17.12 -21.70 -7.17
CA ARG A 535 -16.95 -22.50 -5.96
C ARG A 535 -17.09 -21.59 -4.74
N LYS A 536 -18.01 -21.98 -3.86
CA LYS A 536 -18.24 -21.32 -2.57
C LYS A 536 -16.97 -21.42 -1.72
N PRO A 537 -16.53 -20.33 -1.07
CA PRO A 537 -15.47 -20.40 -0.08
C PRO A 537 -15.83 -21.39 1.04
N LEU A 538 -14.82 -22.02 1.65
CA LEU A 538 -15.04 -22.87 2.82
C LEU A 538 -15.35 -21.99 4.04
N GLY A 539 -16.29 -22.42 4.89
CA GLY A 539 -16.69 -21.71 6.11
C GLY A 539 -18.17 -21.33 6.16
N ILE A 540 -18.57 -20.62 7.22
CA ILE A 540 -19.94 -20.15 7.42
C ILE A 540 -20.16 -18.87 6.59
N ILE A 541 -21.06 -18.94 5.61
CA ILE A 541 -21.33 -17.85 4.67
C ILE A 541 -22.84 -17.56 4.66
N PRO A 542 -23.28 -16.35 5.07
CA PRO A 542 -22.54 -15.32 5.78
C PRO A 542 -22.37 -15.65 7.27
N GLU A 543 -21.64 -14.85 8.05
CA GLU A 543 -21.53 -15.13 9.50
C GLU A 543 -22.92 -15.14 10.17
N PRO A 544 -23.12 -15.87 11.28
CA PRO A 544 -24.46 -16.10 11.85
C PRO A 544 -25.27 -14.83 12.07
N TYR A 545 -24.65 -13.75 12.58
CA TYR A 545 -25.37 -12.50 12.84
C TYR A 545 -25.83 -11.77 11.56
N VAL A 546 -25.14 -11.99 10.43
CA VAL A 546 -25.54 -11.47 9.12
C VAL A 546 -26.62 -12.35 8.52
N ALA A 547 -26.47 -13.67 8.62
CA ALA A 547 -27.45 -14.64 8.14
C ALA A 547 -28.80 -14.46 8.84
N ASP A 548 -28.77 -14.35 10.17
CA ASP A 548 -29.93 -14.02 11.01
C ASP A 548 -30.53 -12.67 10.63
N GLY A 549 -29.67 -11.67 10.41
CA GLY A 549 -30.09 -10.34 9.97
C GLY A 549 -30.85 -10.35 8.66
N LEU A 550 -30.32 -11.04 7.65
CA LEU A 550 -30.94 -11.18 6.34
C LEU A 550 -32.25 -11.97 6.42
N PHE A 551 -32.31 -13.02 7.23
CA PHE A 551 -33.55 -13.75 7.45
C PHE A 551 -34.63 -12.84 8.06
N LEU A 552 -34.30 -12.07 9.10
CA LEU A 552 -35.24 -11.13 9.72
C LEU A 552 -35.73 -10.04 8.75
N LEU A 553 -34.89 -9.63 7.79
CA LEU A 553 -35.29 -8.72 6.72
C LEU A 553 -36.20 -9.42 5.69
N ALA A 554 -36.08 -10.74 5.53
CA ALA A 554 -36.93 -11.53 4.65
C ALA A 554 -38.23 -12.01 5.33
N ASP A 555 -38.39 -11.83 6.64
CA ASP A 555 -39.54 -12.24 7.47
C ASP A 555 -40.16 -11.00 8.15
N LEU A 556 -40.66 -10.06 7.33
CA LEU A 556 -41.15 -8.76 7.83
C LEU A 556 -42.43 -8.87 8.66
N ASP A 557 -43.30 -9.82 8.32
CA ASP A 557 -44.55 -10.12 9.05
C ASP A 557 -44.32 -11.00 10.30
N LYS A 558 -43.10 -11.55 10.47
CA LYS A 558 -42.68 -12.37 11.61
C LYS A 558 -43.48 -13.67 11.71
N ASP A 559 -43.85 -14.25 10.57
CA ASP A 559 -44.51 -15.56 10.50
C ASP A 559 -43.50 -16.73 10.55
N GLY A 560 -42.20 -16.42 10.61
CA GLY A 560 -41.11 -17.37 10.65
C GLY A 560 -40.71 -17.88 9.26
N LYS A 561 -41.20 -17.25 8.19
CA LYS A 561 -40.92 -17.62 6.80
C LYS A 561 -40.37 -16.43 6.01
N ALA A 562 -39.18 -16.61 5.49
CA ALA A 562 -38.56 -15.70 4.55
C ALA A 562 -39.33 -15.70 3.21
N THR A 563 -39.63 -14.52 2.68
CA THR A 563 -40.28 -14.31 1.38
C THR A 563 -39.51 -13.30 0.52
N LYS A 564 -39.59 -13.47 -0.81
CA LYS A 564 -38.98 -12.55 -1.78
C LYS A 564 -39.48 -11.12 -1.57
N GLN A 565 -40.79 -10.97 -1.39
CA GLN A 565 -41.43 -9.67 -1.21
C GLN A 565 -40.90 -8.96 0.03
N SER A 566 -40.80 -9.66 1.17
CA SER A 566 -40.29 -9.06 2.41
C SER A 566 -38.82 -8.68 2.29
N LEU A 567 -37.99 -9.55 1.68
CA LEU A 567 -36.57 -9.24 1.46
C LEU A 567 -36.41 -7.97 0.60
N ILE A 568 -37.15 -7.88 -0.51
CA ILE A 568 -37.16 -6.70 -1.38
C ILE A 568 -37.63 -5.45 -0.63
N SER A 569 -38.78 -5.52 0.07
CA SER A 569 -39.35 -4.37 0.77
C SER A 569 -38.43 -3.83 1.87
N SER A 570 -37.75 -4.71 2.61
CA SER A 570 -36.75 -4.32 3.62
C SER A 570 -35.59 -3.50 3.06
N PHE A 571 -35.14 -3.85 1.85
CA PHE A 571 -34.06 -3.13 1.17
C PHE A 571 -34.54 -1.95 0.32
N ASP A 572 -35.82 -1.91 -0.05
CA ASP A 572 -36.43 -0.71 -0.64
C ASP A 572 -36.50 0.42 0.39
N GLN A 573 -36.84 0.09 1.64
CA GLN A 573 -36.78 1.05 2.76
C GLN A 573 -35.36 1.58 2.98
N LEU A 574 -34.32 0.77 2.73
CA LEU A 574 -32.93 1.22 2.79
C LEU A 574 -32.66 2.37 1.81
N LEU A 575 -33.13 2.24 0.57
CA LEU A 575 -32.97 3.28 -0.44
C LEU A 575 -33.72 4.55 -0.03
N ALA A 576 -34.96 4.41 0.43
CA ALA A 576 -35.78 5.53 0.90
C ALA A 576 -35.14 6.30 2.08
N ASP A 577 -34.51 5.58 3.03
CA ASP A 577 -33.80 6.20 4.14
C ASP A 577 -32.48 6.86 3.72
N THR A 578 -31.89 6.39 2.62
CA THR A 578 -30.63 6.94 2.07
C THR A 578 -30.85 8.11 1.11
N GLU A 579 -32.08 8.30 0.63
CA GLU A 579 -32.49 9.37 -0.31
C GLU A 579 -32.44 10.79 0.27
N ARG A 580 -32.20 10.98 1.56
CA ARG A 580 -31.96 12.34 2.09
C ARG A 580 -30.62 12.93 1.70
N ASN A 581 -29.68 12.16 1.13
CA ASN A 581 -28.32 12.67 0.91
C ASN A 581 -27.60 12.35 -0.43
N ASN A 582 -28.13 11.60 -1.43
CA ASN A 582 -27.46 11.43 -2.75
C ASN A 582 -28.33 10.72 -3.83
N ASN A 583 -29.11 11.45 -4.64
CA ASN A 583 -29.69 11.02 -5.94
C ASN A 583 -30.27 9.58 -6.08
N GLY A 584 -30.76 8.95 -5.00
CA GLY A 584 -31.42 7.63 -5.04
C GLY A 584 -30.53 6.41 -5.38
N LYS A 585 -29.19 6.52 -5.28
CA LYS A 585 -28.26 5.39 -5.51
C LYS A 585 -27.35 5.09 -4.31
N LEU A 586 -26.88 3.84 -4.20
CA LEU A 586 -26.00 3.38 -3.12
C LEU A 586 -24.61 3.03 -3.63
N ASN A 587 -23.58 3.72 -3.14
CA ASN A 587 -22.20 3.25 -3.26
C ASN A 587 -21.84 2.29 -2.12
N GLU A 588 -20.66 1.65 -2.19
CA GLU A 588 -20.16 0.68 -1.20
C GLU A 588 -20.35 1.16 0.25
N ARG A 589 -20.06 2.44 0.51
CA ARG A 589 -20.12 3.00 1.84
C ARG A 589 -21.55 3.25 2.32
N SER A 590 -22.38 3.87 1.49
CA SER A 590 -23.79 4.07 1.80
C SER A 590 -24.46 2.73 2.08
N LEU A 591 -24.09 1.70 1.33
CA LEU A 591 -24.56 0.34 1.53
C LEU A 591 -24.07 -0.27 2.84
N MET A 592 -22.79 -0.11 3.20
CA MET A 592 -22.28 -0.54 4.50
C MET A 592 -23.00 0.13 5.69
N ILE A 593 -23.27 1.43 5.59
CA ILE A 593 -23.99 2.19 6.62
C ILE A 593 -25.45 1.70 6.70
N GLY A 594 -26.09 1.56 5.55
CA GLY A 594 -27.46 1.06 5.45
C GLY A 594 -27.61 -0.35 6.04
N LEU A 595 -26.77 -1.29 5.62
CA LEU A 595 -26.73 -2.66 6.15
C LEU A 595 -26.47 -2.68 7.66
N ARG A 596 -25.65 -1.75 8.17
CA ARG A 596 -25.44 -1.63 9.61
C ARG A 596 -26.71 -1.23 10.33
N SER A 597 -27.51 -0.31 9.77
CA SER A 597 -28.79 0.11 10.32
C SER A 597 -29.78 -1.06 10.31
N LEU A 598 -30.03 -1.66 9.14
CA LEU A 598 -31.02 -2.73 8.98
C LEU A 598 -30.75 -3.95 9.86
N ILE A 599 -29.50 -4.44 9.85
CA ILE A 599 -29.14 -5.66 10.60
C ILE A 599 -28.94 -5.37 12.09
N ASN A 600 -28.86 -4.10 12.53
CA ASN A 600 -28.91 -3.74 13.97
C ASN A 600 -30.34 -3.50 14.46
N GLN A 601 -31.19 -2.83 13.67
CA GLN A 601 -32.59 -2.56 14.04
C GLN A 601 -33.39 -3.86 14.23
N SER A 602 -33.10 -4.89 13.42
CA SER A 602 -33.68 -6.23 13.59
C SER A 602 -33.29 -6.91 14.91
N ARG A 603 -32.20 -6.49 15.56
CA ARG A 603 -31.75 -6.97 16.88
C ARG A 603 -32.45 -6.30 18.05
N THR A 604 -32.82 -5.02 17.93
CA THR A 604 -33.52 -4.28 18.99
C THR A 604 -35.02 -4.56 19.02
N GLY A 605 -35.59 -5.02 17.90
CA GLY A 605 -37.01 -5.40 17.81
C GLY A 605 -37.40 -6.70 18.53
N SER A 606 -36.45 -7.49 19.06
CA SER A 606 -36.74 -8.71 19.84
C SER A 606 -36.63 -8.55 21.36
N LYS A 607 -36.29 -7.36 21.87
CA LYS A 607 -36.22 -7.09 23.32
C LYS A 607 -37.45 -6.39 23.92
N ASN A 608 -38.41 -5.98 23.09
CA ASN A 608 -39.66 -5.33 23.54
C ASN A 608 -40.91 -6.11 23.08
N ARG A 609 -40.94 -7.43 23.28
CA ARG A 609 -42.17 -8.23 23.35
C ARG A 609 -42.00 -9.36 24.34
#